data_AF-F9Q127-F1
#
_entry.id   AF-F9Q127-F1
#
_cell.length_a   1.000
_cell.length_b   1.000
_cell.length_c   1.000
_cell.angle_alpha   90.00
_cell.angle_beta   90.00
_cell.angle_gamma   90.00
#
_symmetry.space_group_name_H-M   'P 1'
#
loop_
_entity.id
_entity.type
_entity.pdbx_description
1 polymer ?
#
loop_
_entity_poly.entity_id
_entity_poly.type
_entity_poly.pdbx_seq_one_letter_code
_entity_poly.pdbx_strand_id
1 'polypeptide(L)'
;MRIRTFSNWAELTLKVPQTVGNMEYNQKLTLSEAESYLEKQKLPQGLVLEKLAKIGIESHDWLVLGCLSTLRYETKTEIGLMALDESHYFDQTDYELELEVTDHEKGKPIFGNF
;
A
#
# COMPACT_ATOMS: atom_id res chain seq x y z
N MET A 1 -6.27 3.15 -2.93
CA MET A 1 -6.41 3.04 -1.46
C MET A 1 -6.53 1.56 -1.13
N ARG A 2 -6.00 1.11 0.01
CA ARG A 2 -6.09 -0.29 0.43
C ARG A 2 -6.13 -0.41 1.94
N ILE A 3 -6.71 -1.50 2.44
CA ILE A 3 -6.40 -2.02 3.77
C ILE A 3 -5.45 -3.19 3.57
N ARG A 4 -4.30 -3.16 4.25
CA ARG A 4 -3.31 -4.25 4.28
C ARG A 4 -3.37 -4.92 5.65
N THR A 5 -3.46 -6.24 5.69
CA THR A 5 -3.38 -7.02 6.92
C THR A 5 -2.00 -7.67 7.05
N PHE A 6 -1.48 -7.66 8.27
CA PHE A 6 -0.25 -8.35 8.67
C PHE A 6 -0.61 -9.39 9.75
N SER A 7 0.39 -10.10 10.28
CA SER A 7 0.14 -11.19 11.24
C SER A 7 -0.59 -10.75 12.52
N ASN A 8 -0.38 -9.52 12.99
CA ASN A 8 -0.93 -9.04 14.27
C ASN A 8 -1.54 -7.63 14.21
N TRP A 9 -1.59 -7.00 13.04
CA TRP A 9 -2.14 -5.65 12.86
C TRP A 9 -2.57 -5.43 11.42
N ALA A 10 -3.26 -4.32 11.16
CA ALA A 10 -3.66 -3.91 9.82
C ALA A 10 -3.40 -2.41 9.62
N GLU A 11 -3.38 -1.96 8.37
CA GLU A 11 -3.24 -0.55 8.06
C GLU A 11 -4.16 -0.16 6.90
N LEU A 12 -4.72 1.04 6.98
CA LEU A 12 -5.36 1.72 5.87
C LEU A 12 -4.35 2.68 5.23
N THR A 13 -4.06 2.49 3.95
CA THR A 13 -3.14 3.32 3.18
C THR A 13 -3.85 4.07 2.07
N LEU A 14 -3.65 5.39 2.03
CA LEU A 14 -3.95 6.26 0.89
C LEU A 14 -2.64 6.66 0.19
N LYS A 15 -2.48 6.29 -1.08
CA LYS A 15 -1.37 6.75 -1.93
C LYS A 15 -1.84 7.91 -2.80
N VAL A 16 -1.11 9.02 -2.80
CA VAL A 16 -1.38 10.21 -3.60
C VAL A 16 -0.17 10.53 -4.48
N PRO A 17 -0.30 10.51 -5.82
CA PRO A 17 0.79 10.84 -6.74
C PRO A 17 1.39 12.23 -6.48
N GLN A 18 2.72 12.33 -6.61
CA GLN A 18 3.48 13.58 -6.51
C GLN A 18 4.29 13.81 -7.79
N THR A 19 4.97 14.95 -7.89
CA THR A 19 5.91 15.22 -9.00
C THR A 19 7.04 14.19 -9.06
N VAL A 20 7.51 13.71 -7.89
CA VAL A 20 8.48 12.62 -7.76
C VAL A 20 7.92 11.60 -6.78
N GLY A 21 7.71 10.37 -7.24
CA GLY A 21 7.17 9.27 -6.43
C GLY A 21 5.71 9.46 -5.98
N ASN A 22 5.36 8.82 -4.86
CA ASN A 22 4.04 8.87 -4.26
C ASN A 22 4.15 9.28 -2.78
N MET A 23 3.19 10.08 -2.31
CA MET A 23 2.99 10.33 -0.89
C MET A 23 2.05 9.27 -0.32
N GLU A 24 2.48 8.57 0.72
CA GLU A 24 1.66 7.56 1.40
C GLU A 24 1.18 8.07 2.77
N TYR A 25 -0.13 8.01 2.99
CA TYR A 25 -0.75 8.28 4.28
C TYR A 25 -1.24 6.97 4.89
N ASN A 26 -0.60 6.60 6.00
CA ASN A 26 -0.78 5.31 6.65
C ASN A 26 -1.48 5.49 8.00
N GLN A 27 -2.63 4.83 8.15
CA GLN A 27 -3.42 4.83 9.36
C GLN A 27 -3.45 3.41 9.94
N LYS A 28 -2.89 3.26 11.15
CA LYS A 28 -2.84 1.98 11.85
C LYS A 28 -4.24 1.54 12.27
N LEU A 29 -4.50 0.25 12.14
CA LEU A 29 -5.70 -0.44 12.57
C LEU A 29 -5.33 -1.74 13.32
N THR A 30 -6.22 -2.18 14.19
CA THR A 30 -6.24 -3.55 14.66
C THR A 30 -6.87 -4.47 13.60
N LEU A 31 -6.63 -5.78 13.70
CA LEU A 31 -7.25 -6.76 12.81
C LEU A 31 -8.79 -6.71 12.89
N SER A 32 -9.33 -6.62 14.11
CA SER A 32 -10.78 -6.53 14.33
C SER A 32 -11.39 -5.25 13.76
N GLU A 33 -10.69 -4.11 13.84
CA GLU A 33 -11.13 -2.89 13.17
C GLU A 33 -11.14 -3.06 11.65
N ALA A 34 -10.07 -3.60 11.07
CA ALA A 34 -9.98 -3.83 9.63
C ALA A 34 -11.12 -4.72 9.13
N GLU A 35 -11.39 -5.85 9.79
CA GLU A 35 -12.53 -6.73 9.47
C GLU A 35 -13.87 -5.98 9.54
N SER A 36 -14.13 -5.29 10.65
CA SER A 36 -15.35 -4.50 10.86
C SER A 36 -15.57 -3.43 9.77
N TYR A 37 -14.51 -2.73 9.36
CA TYR A 37 -14.60 -1.69 8.33
C TYR A 37 -14.76 -2.26 6.91
N LEU A 38 -14.13 -3.40 6.61
CA LEU A 38 -14.31 -4.12 5.35
C LEU A 38 -15.75 -4.65 5.22
N GLU A 39 -16.28 -5.29 6.26
CA GLU A 39 -17.66 -5.81 6.29
C GLU A 39 -18.70 -4.71 6.13
N LYS A 40 -18.51 -3.58 6.85
CA LYS A 40 -19.42 -2.43 6.80
C LYS A 40 -19.24 -1.58 5.55
N GLN A 41 -18.17 -1.81 4.78
CA GLN A 41 -17.74 -0.97 3.67
C GLN A 41 -17.68 0.51 4.06
N LYS A 42 -17.06 0.79 5.20
CA LYS A 42 -16.87 2.14 5.73
C LYS A 42 -15.40 2.39 6.01
N LEU A 43 -14.99 3.64 5.90
CA LEU A 43 -13.66 4.03 6.32
C LEU A 43 -13.64 4.44 7.80
N PRO A 44 -12.55 4.12 8.53
CA PRO A 44 -12.32 4.65 9.87
C PRO A 44 -12.14 6.17 9.84
N GLN A 45 -12.58 6.82 10.92
CA GLN A 45 -12.24 8.23 11.16
C GLN A 45 -10.72 8.39 11.34
N GLY A 46 -10.18 9.50 10.85
CA GLY A 46 -8.78 9.88 11.07
C GLY A 46 -8.10 10.38 9.81
N LEU A 47 -6.78 10.15 9.76
CA LEU A 47 -5.86 10.71 8.77
C LEU A 47 -6.35 10.54 7.34
N VAL A 48 -6.79 9.34 6.95
CA VAL A 48 -7.15 9.07 5.56
C VAL A 48 -8.40 9.82 5.13
N LEU A 49 -9.46 9.80 5.95
CA LEU A 49 -10.68 10.57 5.68
C LEU A 49 -10.41 12.09 5.66
N GLU A 50 -9.59 12.60 6.57
CA GLU A 50 -9.20 14.02 6.57
C GLU A 50 -8.45 14.43 5.30
N LYS A 51 -7.61 13.54 4.74
CA LYS A 51 -6.89 13.80 3.48
C LYS A 51 -7.82 13.76 2.28
N LEU A 52 -8.77 12.82 2.25
CA LEU A 52 -9.79 12.72 1.21
C LEU A 52 -10.68 13.98 1.17
N ALA A 53 -11.14 14.45 2.33
CA ALA A 53 -11.93 15.67 2.43
C ALA A 53 -11.16 16.91 1.91
N LYS A 54 -9.86 17.02 2.21
CA LYS A 54 -9.01 18.13 1.72
C LYS A 54 -8.86 18.18 0.20
N ILE A 55 -9.05 17.05 -0.49
CA ILE A 55 -9.03 16.97 -1.96
C ILE A 55 -10.44 16.94 -2.57
N GLY A 56 -11.48 17.22 -1.77
CA GLY A 56 -12.86 17.35 -2.22
C GLY A 56 -13.64 16.03 -2.32
N ILE A 57 -13.13 14.94 -1.74
CA ILE A 57 -13.82 13.66 -1.70
C ILE A 57 -14.58 13.54 -0.38
N GLU A 58 -15.90 13.75 -0.44
CA GLU A 58 -16.82 13.66 0.70
C GLU A 58 -17.74 12.43 0.62
N SER A 59 -17.46 11.48 -0.28
CA SER A 59 -18.27 10.27 -0.43
C SER A 59 -18.20 9.38 0.81
N HIS A 60 -19.34 8.80 1.16
CA HIS A 60 -19.48 7.83 2.24
C HIS A 60 -19.76 6.41 1.72
N ASP A 61 -19.94 6.27 0.41
CA ASP A 61 -20.21 5.00 -0.26
C ASP A 61 -18.90 4.41 -0.76
N TRP A 62 -18.35 3.48 0.02
CA TRP A 62 -17.12 2.78 -0.32
C TRP A 62 -17.47 1.35 -0.73
N LEU A 63 -16.67 0.80 -1.65
CA LEU A 63 -16.83 -0.59 -2.10
C LEU A 63 -15.46 -1.28 -2.07
N VAL A 64 -15.45 -2.51 -1.56
CA VAL A 64 -14.27 -3.39 -1.66
C VAL A 64 -14.25 -4.00 -3.05
N LEU A 65 -13.24 -3.62 -3.84
CA LEU A 65 -13.12 -4.05 -5.24
C LEU A 65 -12.46 -5.43 -5.41
N GLY A 66 -11.71 -5.88 -4.40
CA GLY A 66 -11.02 -7.16 -4.44
C GLY A 66 -10.00 -7.30 -3.32
N CYS A 67 -9.33 -8.44 -3.31
CA CYS A 67 -8.22 -8.76 -2.41
C CYS A 67 -7.05 -9.34 -3.21
N LEU A 68 -5.85 -9.15 -2.69
CA LEU A 68 -4.60 -9.63 -3.26
C LEU A 68 -3.71 -10.03 -2.09
N SER A 69 -3.10 -11.20 -2.20
CA SER A 69 -2.13 -11.73 -1.23
C SER A 69 -0.75 -11.72 -1.85
N THR A 70 0.24 -11.18 -1.14
CA THR A 70 1.63 -11.15 -1.62
C THR A 70 2.54 -11.88 -0.65
N LEU A 71 3.32 -12.82 -1.16
CA LEU A 71 4.50 -13.35 -0.48
C LEU A 71 5.70 -12.46 -0.87
N ARG A 72 6.27 -11.78 0.11
CA ARG A 72 7.35 -10.79 -0.10
C ARG A 72 8.64 -11.27 0.54
N TYR A 73 9.70 -11.34 -0.27
CA TYR A 73 11.07 -11.56 0.18
C TYR A 73 11.83 -10.25 0.15
N GLU A 74 12.40 -9.83 1.28
CA GLU A 74 13.11 -8.55 1.38
C GLU A 74 14.57 -8.75 1.75
N THR A 75 15.44 -7.95 1.16
CA THR A 75 16.84 -7.85 1.57
C THR A 75 17.34 -6.41 1.51
N LYS A 76 18.12 -6.02 2.51
CA LYS A 76 18.77 -4.70 2.52
C LYS A 76 20.02 -4.75 1.66
N THR A 77 20.11 -3.78 0.76
CA THR A 77 21.29 -3.54 -0.09
C THR A 77 21.95 -2.22 0.31
N GLU A 78 23.11 -1.90 -0.28
CA GLU A 78 23.78 -0.62 -0.03
C GLU A 78 22.97 0.60 -0.52
N ILE A 79 22.03 0.38 -1.45
CA ILE A 79 21.30 1.45 -2.15
C ILE A 79 19.87 1.61 -1.60
N GLY A 80 19.29 0.53 -1.09
CA GLY A 80 17.89 0.51 -0.68
C GLY A 80 17.40 -0.87 -0.26
N LEU A 81 16.09 -0.97 -0.05
CA LEU A 81 15.42 -2.23 0.23
C LEU A 81 15.01 -2.88 -1.09
N MET A 82 15.56 -4.06 -1.39
CA MET A 82 15.12 -4.85 -2.52
C MET A 82 14.03 -5.81 -2.06
N ALA A 83 12.94 -5.89 -2.83
CA ALA A 83 11.83 -6.79 -2.55
C ALA A 83 11.48 -7.61 -3.79
N LEU A 84 11.28 -8.91 -3.60
CA LEU A 84 10.72 -9.82 -4.59
C LEU A 84 9.34 -10.25 -4.11
N ASP A 85 8.33 -9.89 -4.89
CA ASP A 85 6.93 -10.13 -4.59
C ASP A 85 6.37 -11.22 -5.51
N GLU A 86 5.77 -12.24 -4.92
CA GLU A 86 4.87 -13.18 -5.59
C GLU A 86 3.44 -12.82 -5.17
N SER A 87 2.64 -12.30 -6.11
CA SER A 87 1.29 -11.85 -5.81
C SER A 87 0.24 -12.78 -6.42
N HIS A 88 -0.74 -13.15 -5.60
CA HIS A 88 -1.88 -13.96 -5.96
C HIS A 88 -3.17 -13.14 -5.87
N TYR A 89 -3.92 -13.05 -6.96
CA TYR A 89 -5.19 -12.36 -7.02
C TYR A 89 -6.11 -13.00 -8.06
N PHE A 90 -7.37 -13.23 -7.65
CA PHE A 90 -8.32 -14.01 -8.45
C PHE A 90 -7.68 -15.34 -8.89
N ASP A 91 -7.64 -15.63 -10.19
CA ASP A 91 -7.03 -16.84 -10.78
C ASP A 91 -5.65 -16.54 -11.41
N GLN A 92 -4.99 -15.46 -11.00
CA GLN A 92 -3.70 -15.02 -11.54
C GLN A 92 -2.61 -15.00 -10.47
N THR A 93 -1.40 -15.32 -10.91
CA THR A 93 -0.15 -15.14 -10.16
C THR A 93 0.82 -14.36 -11.02
N ASP A 94 1.42 -13.31 -10.46
CA ASP A 94 2.53 -12.58 -11.06
C ASP A 94 3.72 -12.44 -10.09
N TYR A 95 4.84 -11.96 -10.64
CA TYR A 95 6.08 -11.77 -9.93
C TYR A 95 6.63 -10.38 -10.22
N GLU A 96 7.01 -9.64 -9.18
CA GLU A 96 7.53 -8.27 -9.28
C GLU A 96 8.83 -8.13 -8.47
N LEU A 97 9.82 -7.44 -9.05
CA LEU A 97 11.05 -7.04 -8.37
C LEU A 97 11.02 -5.53 -8.13
N GLU A 98 11.09 -5.11 -6.88
CA GLU A 98 11.07 -3.70 -6.47
C GLU A 98 12.39 -3.30 -5.79
N LEU A 99 12.79 -2.04 -5.96
CA LEU A 99 13.88 -1.41 -5.20
C LEU A 99 13.39 -0.11 -4.59
N GLU A 100 13.19 -0.10 -3.27
CA GLU A 100 12.82 1.09 -2.52
C GLU A 100 14.08 1.90 -2.16
N VAL A 101 14.17 3.12 -2.68
CA VAL A 101 15.31 4.03 -2.46
C VAL A 101 14.86 5.36 -1.86
N THR A 102 15.78 6.03 -1.16
CA THR A 102 15.57 7.41 -0.68
C THR A 102 15.93 8.46 -1.73
N ASP A 103 16.80 8.10 -2.69
CA ASP A 103 17.27 8.97 -3.77
C ASP A 103 16.92 8.33 -5.12
N HIS A 104 15.84 8.83 -5.73
CA HIS A 104 15.31 8.34 -7.00
C HIS A 104 16.36 8.37 -8.13
N GLU A 105 17.15 9.45 -8.21
CA GLU A 105 18.13 9.64 -9.28
C GLU A 105 19.30 8.65 -9.19
N LYS A 106 19.65 8.23 -7.96
CA LYS A 106 20.67 7.19 -7.75
C LYS A 106 20.14 5.77 -7.91
N GLY A 107 18.88 5.51 -7.55
CA GLY A 107 18.29 4.18 -7.64
C GLY A 107 18.05 3.69 -9.07
N LYS A 108 17.54 4.59 -9.93
CA LYS A 108 17.15 4.26 -11.32
C LYS A 108 18.24 3.58 -12.18
N PRO A 109 19.48 4.11 -12.26
CA PRO A 109 20.52 3.47 -13.08
C PRO A 109 20.99 2.12 -12.52
N ILE A 110 20.80 1.87 -11.23
CA ILE A 110 21.25 0.63 -10.59
C ILE A 110 20.22 -0.47 -10.81
N PHE A 111 18.93 -0.15 -10.67
CA PHE A 111 17.85 -1.10 -10.97
C PHE A 111 17.87 -1.56 -12.44
N GLY A 112 18.16 -0.67 -13.39
CA GLY A 112 18.21 -1.03 -14.81
C GLY A 112 19.37 -1.93 -15.24
N ASN A 113 20.31 -2.23 -14.35
CA ASN A 113 21.44 -3.13 -14.59
C ASN A 113 21.29 -4.49 -13.88
N PHE A 114 20.14 -4.75 -13.24
CA PHE A 114 19.70 -6.08 -12.82
C PHE A 114 18.94 -6.77 -13.95
#